data_AF-A0A7Y5T011-F1
#
_entry.id   AF-A0A7Y5T011-F1
#
_cell.length_a   1.000
_cell.length_b   1.000
_cell.length_c   1.000
_cell.angle_alpha   90.00
_cell.angle_beta   90.00
_cell.angle_gamma   90.00
#
_symmetry.space_group_name_H-M   'P 1'
#
loop_
_entity.id
_entity.type
_entity.pdbx_description
1 polymer ?
#
loop_
_entity_poly.entity_id
_entity_poly.type
_entity_poly.pdbx_seq_one_letter_code
_entity_poly.pdbx_strand_id
1 'polypeptide(L)'
;MKWVISFVFIPLLWSPSLLHGQEMERFLSNQQIIKMMEKSPTSYEVKSLRDLDGIPPDKLRKEIFPDLNQLIEYPLIEEDDSSLSVSSFEFDSLALSVLMEGEEYYQSGNYQKALSYYEKAIQISEKFYIAYLNAGDCHLMQGNLSQALQYYEKAHEINPYDYRTSFFQGTVYLRNGDYSNAKKCYIKALSLKPRHQNLMFLLKSKEKELGIRVNSRRFEPIAVVRKEGDGVAIYVDEDREPFWISYAFAKSIWIGEKDYRSRISASNDSGWNSRAEKQAILSMLETYMIMIEEDPKNRNEYCELILKIANDGYLDEFILYEIASQMNPNIVLSVPGKYKDRIREYVERYVITDLN
;
A
#
# COMPACT_ATOMS: atom_id res chain seq x y z
N MET A 1 37.10 2.22 -38.11
CA MET A 1 36.46 3.50 -37.72
C MET A 1 35.54 3.19 -36.55
N LYS A 2 35.54 4.02 -35.49
CA LYS A 2 34.67 3.96 -34.29
C LYS A 2 35.08 2.92 -33.22
N TRP A 3 35.11 3.20 -31.92
CA TRP A 3 35.37 4.39 -31.08
C TRP A 3 35.87 3.81 -29.75
N VAL A 4 36.99 4.30 -29.23
CA VAL A 4 37.47 4.05 -27.86
C VAL A 4 36.76 5.07 -26.97
N ILE A 5 36.06 4.63 -25.92
CA ILE A 5 35.57 5.52 -24.87
C ILE A 5 36.36 5.20 -23.60
N SER A 6 37.14 6.20 -23.21
CA SER A 6 38.04 6.25 -22.08
C SER A 6 37.25 6.31 -20.76
N PHE A 7 37.60 5.46 -19.80
CA PHE A 7 37.18 5.63 -18.41
C PHE A 7 37.86 6.87 -17.84
N VAL A 8 37.10 7.92 -17.58
CA VAL A 8 37.54 9.04 -16.76
C VAL A 8 37.23 8.69 -15.30
N PHE A 9 38.29 8.53 -14.53
CA PHE A 9 38.27 8.52 -13.07
C PHE A 9 37.79 9.90 -12.59
N ILE A 10 36.67 9.95 -11.88
CA ILE A 10 36.32 11.09 -11.02
C ILE A 10 36.46 10.60 -9.57
N PRO A 11 37.52 11.00 -8.84
CA PRO A 11 37.49 10.93 -7.40
C PRO A 11 36.79 12.19 -6.89
N LEU A 12 35.85 12.09 -5.95
CA LEU A 12 35.74 12.95 -4.75
C LEU A 12 34.35 12.92 -4.08
N LEU A 13 34.41 12.77 -2.75
CA LEU A 13 33.58 13.43 -1.73
C LEU A 13 32.20 12.86 -1.38
N TRP A 14 32.25 11.95 -0.40
CA TRP A 14 31.45 11.94 0.83
C TRP A 14 30.47 13.12 1.05
N SER A 15 29.20 12.79 1.26
CA SER A 15 28.37 13.31 2.36
C SER A 15 27.21 12.32 2.66
N PRO A 16 26.69 12.25 3.89
CA PRO A 16 26.37 10.98 4.56
C PRO A 16 24.86 10.65 4.67
N SER A 17 24.62 9.40 5.08
CA SER A 17 23.40 8.84 5.70
C SER A 17 22.18 8.54 4.83
N LEU A 18 22.30 7.48 4.04
CA LEU A 18 21.16 6.74 3.48
C LEU A 18 21.24 5.23 3.78
N LEU A 19 22.45 4.73 4.10
CA LEU A 19 22.80 3.31 3.93
C LEU A 19 23.91 2.87 4.90
N HIS A 20 23.68 2.87 6.22
CA HIS A 20 24.55 2.17 7.17
C HIS A 20 23.74 1.21 8.05
N GLY A 21 23.95 -0.09 7.82
CA GLY A 21 23.38 -1.19 8.58
C GLY A 21 23.58 -2.53 7.85
N GLN A 22 23.50 -3.64 8.58
CA GLN A 22 23.56 -5.02 8.08
C GLN A 22 22.61 -5.32 6.90
N GLU A 23 21.63 -4.45 6.60
CA GLU A 23 20.73 -4.58 5.45
C GLU A 23 21.44 -4.35 4.10
N MET A 24 22.44 -3.47 4.01
CA MET A 24 23.18 -3.21 2.75
C MET A 24 24.03 -4.39 2.30
N GLU A 25 24.54 -5.20 3.22
CA GLU A 25 25.26 -6.43 2.85
C GLU A 25 24.35 -7.43 2.10
N ARG A 26 23.03 -7.26 2.17
CA ARG A 26 22.06 -8.17 1.55
C ARG A 26 21.55 -7.71 0.18
N PHE A 27 21.56 -6.41 -0.11
CA PHE A 27 21.10 -5.86 -1.39
C PHE A 27 22.26 -5.63 -2.36
N LEU A 28 21.97 -5.73 -3.65
CA LEU A 28 22.95 -5.60 -4.73
C LEU A 28 22.90 -4.19 -5.33
N SER A 29 24.07 -3.64 -5.66
CA SER A 29 24.17 -2.49 -6.57
C SER A 29 23.78 -2.88 -7.99
N ASN A 30 23.41 -1.91 -8.82
CA ASN A 30 23.08 -2.14 -10.23
C ASN A 30 24.21 -2.85 -11.00
N GLN A 31 25.48 -2.54 -10.70
CA GLN A 31 26.63 -3.24 -11.29
C GLN A 31 26.71 -4.71 -10.88
N GLN A 32 26.37 -5.04 -9.63
CA GLN A 32 26.35 -6.43 -9.15
C GLN A 32 25.21 -7.22 -9.78
N ILE A 33 24.05 -6.59 -9.99
CA ILE A 33 22.90 -7.20 -10.68
C ILE A 33 23.29 -7.55 -12.13
N ILE A 34 23.87 -6.62 -12.87
CA ILE A 34 24.31 -6.87 -14.25
C ILE A 34 25.33 -8.00 -14.30
N LYS A 35 26.35 -7.97 -13.44
CA LYS A 35 27.35 -9.05 -13.35
C LYS A 35 26.76 -10.42 -13.00
N MET A 36 25.67 -10.44 -12.23
CA MET A 36 24.95 -11.67 -11.90
C MET A 36 24.22 -12.19 -13.14
N MET A 37 23.49 -11.32 -13.85
CA MET A 37 22.79 -11.68 -15.09
C MET A 37 23.77 -12.20 -16.16
N GLU A 38 24.92 -11.55 -16.35
CA GLU A 38 25.95 -11.95 -17.34
C GLU A 38 26.56 -13.33 -17.07
N LYS A 39 26.67 -13.72 -15.80
CA LYS A 39 27.26 -15.00 -15.38
C LYS A 39 26.23 -16.10 -15.20
N SER A 40 24.95 -15.76 -15.30
CA SER A 40 23.86 -16.67 -15.01
C SER A 40 23.71 -17.75 -16.09
N PRO A 41 23.34 -18.98 -15.71
CA PRO A 41 22.85 -19.96 -16.67
C PRO A 41 21.44 -19.62 -17.20
N THR A 42 20.70 -18.73 -16.54
CA THR A 42 19.38 -18.26 -16.98
C THR A 42 19.54 -17.18 -18.05
N SER A 43 18.82 -17.31 -19.17
CA SER A 43 18.79 -16.28 -20.20
C SER A 43 17.90 -15.10 -19.78
N TYR A 44 18.39 -13.88 -20.04
CA TYR A 44 17.66 -12.64 -19.83
C TYR A 44 17.49 -11.94 -21.17
N GLU A 45 16.25 -11.70 -21.59
CA GLU A 45 15.93 -11.08 -22.88
C GLU A 45 15.23 -9.73 -22.65
N VAL A 46 15.86 -8.65 -23.08
CA VAL A 46 15.26 -7.30 -23.05
C VAL A 46 14.42 -7.11 -24.30
N LYS A 47 13.17 -6.70 -24.11
CA LYS A 47 12.13 -6.52 -25.14
C LYS A 47 11.48 -5.15 -25.01
N SER A 48 10.87 -4.70 -26.10
CA SER A 48 10.15 -3.43 -26.10
C SER A 48 8.84 -3.58 -25.35
N LEU A 49 8.50 -2.60 -24.49
CA LEU A 49 7.19 -2.57 -23.84
C LEU A 49 6.04 -2.52 -24.88
N ARG A 50 6.29 -1.98 -26.09
CA ARG A 50 5.33 -1.94 -27.19
C ARG A 50 4.95 -3.33 -27.72
N ASP A 51 5.79 -4.33 -27.47
CA ASP A 51 5.47 -5.73 -27.81
C ASP A 51 4.27 -6.26 -26.99
N LEU A 52 3.84 -5.51 -25.96
CA LEU A 52 2.67 -5.81 -25.12
C LEU A 52 1.44 -4.96 -25.47
N ASP A 53 1.46 -4.09 -26.48
CA ASP A 53 0.36 -3.16 -26.81
C ASP A 53 -0.98 -3.86 -27.12
N GLY A 54 -0.95 -5.14 -27.51
CA GLY A 54 -2.14 -5.96 -27.73
C GLY A 54 -2.74 -6.60 -26.48
N ILE A 55 -2.10 -6.46 -25.32
CA ILE A 55 -2.55 -7.02 -24.04
C ILE A 55 -3.49 -6.03 -23.36
N PRO A 56 -4.72 -6.42 -22.98
CA PRO A 56 -5.62 -5.56 -22.22
C PRO A 56 -4.95 -5.00 -20.96
N PRO A 57 -5.14 -3.71 -20.63
CA PRO A 57 -4.51 -3.06 -19.48
C PRO A 57 -4.68 -3.83 -18.16
N ASP A 58 -5.86 -4.42 -17.93
CA ASP A 58 -6.14 -5.19 -16.72
C ASP A 58 -5.30 -6.47 -16.62
N LYS A 59 -4.97 -7.10 -17.76
CA LYS A 59 -4.10 -8.26 -17.79
C LYS A 59 -2.65 -7.86 -17.54
N LEU A 60 -2.20 -6.78 -18.18
CA LEU A 60 -0.86 -6.23 -17.96
C LEU A 60 -0.66 -5.83 -16.50
N ARG A 61 -1.68 -5.21 -15.90
CA ARG A 61 -1.70 -4.86 -14.48
C ARG A 61 -1.49 -6.08 -13.59
N LYS A 62 -2.09 -7.23 -13.92
CA LYS A 62 -1.92 -8.49 -13.15
C LYS A 62 -0.53 -9.10 -13.29
N GLU A 63 0.21 -8.80 -14.36
CA GLU A 63 1.61 -9.21 -14.48
C GLU A 63 2.50 -8.40 -13.53
N ILE A 64 2.18 -7.13 -13.31
CA ILE A 64 2.91 -6.26 -12.38
C ILE A 64 2.48 -6.51 -10.92
N PHE A 65 1.18 -6.62 -10.70
CA PHE A 65 0.54 -6.79 -9.40
C PHE A 65 -0.32 -8.06 -9.42
N PRO A 66 0.27 -9.25 -9.22
CA PRO A 66 -0.49 -10.49 -9.17
C PRO A 66 -1.48 -10.46 -8.01
N ASP A 67 -2.75 -10.78 -8.28
CA ASP A 67 -3.78 -10.86 -7.24
C ASP A 67 -3.41 -11.99 -6.25
N LEU A 68 -3.09 -11.62 -5.01
CA LEU A 68 -2.73 -12.59 -3.96
C LEU A 68 -3.97 -13.15 -3.24
N ASN A 69 -5.18 -12.79 -3.69
CA ASN A 69 -6.51 -13.26 -3.26
C ASN A 69 -6.65 -13.62 -1.77
N GLN A 70 -7.23 -12.68 -1.00
CA GLN A 70 -8.20 -12.90 0.08
C GLN A 70 -8.63 -11.51 0.58
N LEU A 71 -9.55 -10.86 -0.14
CA LEU A 71 -10.19 -9.67 0.43
C LEU A 71 -11.01 -10.13 1.63
N ILE A 72 -10.54 -9.78 2.82
CA ILE A 72 -11.28 -9.97 4.05
C ILE A 72 -12.06 -8.68 4.28
N GLU A 73 -13.36 -8.73 3.99
CA GLU A 73 -14.25 -7.58 4.10
C GLU A 73 -14.43 -7.12 5.56
N TYR A 74 -14.51 -8.08 6.48
CA TYR A 74 -14.71 -7.88 7.92
C TYR A 74 -13.51 -8.44 8.67
N PRO A 75 -12.34 -7.77 8.66
CA PRO A 75 -11.13 -8.35 9.24
C PRO A 75 -11.23 -8.44 10.75
N LEU A 76 -10.89 -9.61 11.27
CA LEU A 76 -10.58 -9.87 12.67
C LEU A 76 -9.08 -10.15 12.76
N ILE A 77 -8.40 -9.50 13.70
CA ILE A 77 -6.98 -9.73 13.95
C ILE A 77 -6.84 -10.37 15.32
N GLU A 78 -6.18 -11.52 15.36
CA GLU A 78 -5.76 -12.19 16.58
C GLU A 78 -4.23 -12.13 16.62
N GLU A 79 -3.68 -11.43 17.62
CA GLU A 79 -2.25 -11.25 17.81
C GLU A 79 -1.90 -11.75 19.22
N ASP A 80 -1.04 -12.77 19.29
CA ASP A 80 -0.42 -13.28 20.51
C ASP A 80 1.11 -13.09 20.45
N ASP A 81 1.83 -13.42 21.53
CA ASP A 81 3.29 -13.21 21.62
C ASP A 81 4.10 -13.92 20.52
N SER A 82 3.50 -14.89 19.82
CA SER A 82 4.15 -15.76 18.83
C SER A 82 3.48 -15.79 17.45
N SER A 83 2.24 -15.31 17.32
CA SER A 83 1.44 -15.47 16.11
C SER A 83 0.57 -14.24 15.83
N LEU A 84 0.40 -13.93 14.54
CA LEU A 84 -0.55 -12.93 14.05
C LEU A 84 -1.37 -13.58 12.95
N SER A 85 -2.69 -13.59 13.13
CA SER A 85 -3.63 -14.09 12.13
C SER A 85 -4.60 -12.98 11.70
N VAL A 86 -5.01 -13.02 10.44
CA VAL A 86 -6.09 -12.16 9.92
C VAL A 86 -7.14 -13.10 9.33
N SER A 87 -8.34 -13.05 9.89
CA SER A 87 -9.48 -13.88 9.49
C SER A 87 -10.72 -13.02 9.28
N SER A 88 -11.78 -13.63 8.73
CA SER A 88 -13.08 -12.98 8.67
C SER A 88 -13.74 -13.03 10.04
N PHE A 89 -14.36 -11.93 10.44
CA PHE A 89 -15.23 -11.88 11.60
C PHE A 89 -16.48 -12.72 11.33
N GLU A 90 -16.76 -13.68 12.22
CA GLU A 90 -17.93 -14.54 12.13
C GLU A 90 -19.15 -13.88 12.79
N PHE A 91 -20.28 -13.86 12.07
CA PHE A 91 -21.51 -13.23 12.54
C PHE A 91 -22.52 -14.27 13.03
N ASP A 92 -23.26 -13.92 14.09
CA ASP A 92 -24.47 -14.67 14.45
C ASP A 92 -25.50 -14.51 13.32
N SER A 93 -25.97 -15.63 12.77
CA SER A 93 -26.83 -15.63 11.59
C SER A 93 -28.19 -14.98 11.84
N LEU A 94 -28.72 -15.09 13.05
CA LEU A 94 -29.97 -14.44 13.44
C LEU A 94 -29.76 -12.94 13.61
N ALA A 95 -28.68 -12.52 14.27
CA ALA A 95 -28.34 -11.11 14.40
C ALA A 95 -28.11 -10.45 13.02
N LEU A 96 -27.43 -11.15 12.11
CA LEU A 96 -27.22 -10.69 10.74
C LEU A 96 -28.55 -10.56 9.98
N SER A 97 -29.44 -11.54 10.09
CA SER A 97 -30.79 -11.47 9.47
C SER A 97 -31.57 -10.25 9.95
N VAL A 98 -31.58 -10.02 11.27
CA VAL A 98 -32.29 -8.87 11.86
C VAL A 98 -31.65 -7.54 11.43
N LEU A 99 -30.32 -7.48 11.32
CA LEU A 99 -29.62 -6.31 10.80
C LEU A 99 -30.02 -6.03 9.34
N MET A 100 -30.10 -7.06 8.50
CA MET A 100 -30.50 -6.92 7.09
C MET A 100 -31.94 -6.40 6.93
N GLU A 101 -32.86 -6.76 7.82
CA GLU A 101 -34.21 -6.15 7.84
C GLU A 101 -34.16 -4.65 8.17
N GLY A 102 -33.23 -4.25 9.05
CA GLY A 102 -32.99 -2.84 9.37
C GLY A 102 -32.49 -2.01 8.18
N GLU A 103 -31.71 -2.63 7.29
CA GLU A 103 -31.10 -1.97 6.13
C GLU A 103 -32.15 -1.40 5.15
N GLU A 104 -33.26 -2.12 4.93
CA GLU A 104 -34.35 -1.62 4.09
C GLU A 104 -34.95 -0.31 4.63
N TYR A 105 -35.10 -0.22 5.95
CA TYR A 105 -35.56 1.00 6.61
C TYR A 105 -34.53 2.12 6.57
N TYR A 106 -33.25 1.79 6.68
CA TYR A 106 -32.17 2.76 6.57
C TYR A 106 -32.15 3.39 5.16
N GLN A 107 -32.20 2.56 4.11
CA GLN A 107 -32.19 3.01 2.71
C GLN A 107 -33.42 3.86 2.34
N SER A 108 -34.56 3.62 2.99
CA SER A 108 -35.77 4.45 2.84
C SER A 108 -35.77 5.72 3.71
N GLY A 109 -34.69 5.99 4.45
CA GLY A 109 -34.53 7.15 5.33
C GLY A 109 -35.29 7.05 6.65
N ASN A 110 -35.89 5.89 6.96
CA ASN A 110 -36.56 5.64 8.23
C ASN A 110 -35.55 5.18 9.30
N TYR A 111 -34.66 6.08 9.68
CA TYR A 111 -33.56 5.81 10.62
C TYR A 111 -34.05 5.35 12.00
N GLN A 112 -35.21 5.81 12.45
CA GLN A 112 -35.75 5.38 13.75
C GLN A 112 -36.14 3.90 13.73
N LYS A 113 -36.74 3.44 12.63
CA LYS A 113 -37.11 2.03 12.50
C LYS A 113 -35.87 1.17 12.27
N ALA A 114 -34.93 1.61 11.43
CA ALA A 114 -33.65 0.93 11.23
C ALA A 114 -32.88 0.75 12.54
N LEU A 115 -32.78 1.81 13.36
CA LEU A 115 -32.16 1.77 14.69
C LEU A 115 -32.78 0.67 15.57
N SER A 116 -34.11 0.53 15.59
CA SER A 116 -34.77 -0.51 16.40
C SER A 116 -34.40 -1.94 15.96
N TYR A 117 -34.08 -2.16 14.68
CA TYR A 117 -33.59 -3.44 14.19
C TYR A 117 -32.13 -3.65 14.55
N TYR A 118 -31.28 -2.63 14.39
CA TYR A 118 -29.87 -2.71 14.77
C TYR A 118 -29.71 -2.95 16.28
N GLU A 119 -30.52 -2.32 17.13
CA GLU A 119 -30.54 -2.58 18.58
C GLU A 119 -30.99 -4.01 18.92
N LYS A 120 -31.96 -4.57 18.19
CA LYS A 120 -32.31 -5.99 18.32
C LYS A 120 -31.17 -6.91 17.91
N ALA A 121 -30.46 -6.60 16.82
CA ALA A 121 -29.29 -7.37 16.40
C ALA A 121 -28.18 -7.33 17.46
N ILE A 122 -27.97 -6.17 18.10
CA ILE A 122 -27.06 -6.02 19.24
C ILE A 122 -27.50 -6.87 20.45
N GLN A 123 -28.81 -6.91 20.76
CA GLN A 123 -29.33 -7.74 21.84
C GLN A 123 -29.16 -9.24 21.59
N ILE A 124 -29.24 -9.67 20.32
CA ILE A 124 -29.00 -11.06 19.93
C ILE A 124 -27.51 -11.40 20.03
N SER A 125 -26.63 -10.48 19.59
CA SER A 125 -25.19 -10.64 19.64
C SER A 125 -24.48 -9.35 20.02
N GLU A 126 -24.10 -9.26 21.30
CA GLU A 126 -23.41 -8.07 21.86
C GLU A 126 -22.04 -7.82 21.23
N LYS A 127 -21.43 -8.83 20.59
CA LYS A 127 -20.16 -8.70 19.88
C LYS A 127 -20.33 -8.32 18.40
N PHE A 128 -21.55 -8.08 17.92
CA PHE A 128 -21.77 -7.76 16.51
C PHE A 128 -21.49 -6.28 16.21
N TYR A 129 -20.21 -5.92 16.08
CA TYR A 129 -19.77 -4.54 15.92
C TYR A 129 -20.37 -3.81 14.71
N ILE A 130 -20.76 -4.53 13.64
CA ILE A 130 -21.44 -3.93 12.47
C ILE A 130 -22.82 -3.39 12.85
N ALA A 131 -23.55 -4.04 13.76
CA ALA A 131 -24.82 -3.51 14.25
C ALA A 131 -24.62 -2.21 15.03
N TYR A 132 -23.53 -2.10 15.80
CA TYR A 132 -23.15 -0.84 16.45
C TYR A 132 -22.77 0.24 15.43
N LEU A 133 -22.01 -0.09 14.37
CA LEU A 133 -21.73 0.87 13.29
C LEU A 133 -23.02 1.39 12.65
N ASN A 134 -23.95 0.50 12.30
CA ASN A 134 -25.18 0.89 11.63
C ASN A 134 -26.12 1.70 12.56
N ALA A 135 -26.18 1.35 13.85
CA ALA A 135 -26.89 2.15 14.85
C ALA A 135 -26.28 3.55 15.02
N GLY A 136 -24.94 3.64 15.06
CA GLY A 136 -24.23 4.91 15.08
C GLY A 136 -24.52 5.76 13.84
N ASP A 137 -24.62 5.13 12.67
CA ASP A 137 -24.92 5.83 11.42
C ASP A 137 -26.37 6.34 11.37
N CYS A 138 -27.34 5.60 11.91
CA CYS A 138 -28.70 6.14 12.13
C CYS A 138 -28.67 7.43 12.96
N HIS A 139 -27.92 7.45 14.08
CA HIS A 139 -27.78 8.65 14.90
C HIS A 139 -27.08 9.79 14.15
N LEU A 140 -26.03 9.48 13.38
CA LEU A 140 -25.33 10.46 12.55
C LEU A 140 -26.28 11.11 11.53
N MET A 141 -27.10 10.32 10.85
CA MET A 141 -28.08 10.80 9.87
C MET A 141 -29.21 11.62 10.50
N GLN A 142 -29.54 11.36 11.75
CA GLN A 142 -30.47 12.18 12.54
C GLN A 142 -29.83 13.44 13.16
N GLY A 143 -28.51 13.63 13.02
CA GLY A 143 -27.77 14.75 13.62
C GLY A 143 -27.42 14.55 15.10
N ASN A 144 -27.66 13.36 15.66
CA ASN A 144 -27.36 12.99 17.04
C ASN A 144 -25.87 12.61 17.19
N LEU A 145 -24.97 13.58 17.03
CA LEU A 145 -23.53 13.34 16.92
C LEU A 145 -22.91 12.64 18.14
N SER A 146 -23.32 13.02 19.36
CA SER A 146 -22.80 12.41 20.59
C SER A 146 -23.17 10.94 20.72
N GLN A 147 -24.42 10.58 20.40
CA GLN A 147 -24.88 9.20 20.40
C GLN A 147 -24.18 8.39 19.31
N ALA A 148 -24.00 8.95 18.11
CA ALA A 148 -23.26 8.30 17.03
C ALA A 148 -21.85 7.89 17.48
N LEU A 149 -21.11 8.80 18.15
CA LEU A 149 -19.78 8.50 18.68
C LEU A 149 -19.78 7.39 19.73
N GLN A 150 -20.78 7.33 20.61
CA GLN A 150 -20.87 6.25 21.61
C GLN A 150 -21.04 4.87 20.96
N TYR A 151 -21.89 4.76 19.94
CA TYR A 151 -22.05 3.51 19.19
C TYR A 151 -20.78 3.13 18.42
N TYR A 152 -20.12 4.11 17.77
CA TYR A 152 -18.86 3.84 17.08
C TYR A 152 -17.72 3.48 18.04
N GLU A 153 -17.69 4.04 19.25
CA GLU A 153 -16.75 3.65 20.30
C GLU A 153 -16.97 2.20 20.72
N LYS A 154 -18.22 1.77 20.92
CA LYS A 154 -18.54 0.37 21.18
C LYS A 154 -18.12 -0.56 20.03
N ALA A 155 -18.35 -0.15 18.78
CA ALA A 155 -17.86 -0.91 17.64
C ALA A 155 -16.32 -1.01 17.63
N HIS A 156 -15.63 0.07 18.02
CA HIS A 156 -14.17 0.12 18.10
C HIS A 156 -13.60 -0.79 19.18
N GLU A 157 -14.22 -0.82 20.36
CA GLU A 157 -13.85 -1.71 21.47
C GLU A 157 -13.93 -3.19 21.06
N ILE A 158 -14.93 -3.56 20.25
CA ILE A 158 -15.11 -4.92 19.78
C ILE A 158 -14.15 -5.27 18.64
N ASN A 159 -14.01 -4.38 17.65
CA ASN A 159 -13.09 -4.57 16.52
C ASN A 159 -12.33 -3.28 16.19
N PRO A 160 -11.07 -3.14 16.63
CA PRO A 160 -10.30 -1.93 16.42
C PRO A 160 -9.69 -1.80 15.01
N TYR A 161 -9.76 -2.87 14.21
CA TYR A 161 -9.08 -2.97 12.92
C TYR A 161 -9.99 -2.80 11.71
N ASP A 162 -11.29 -2.59 11.92
CA ASP A 162 -12.19 -2.17 10.85
C ASP A 162 -12.02 -0.67 10.56
N TYR A 163 -11.65 -0.35 9.32
CA TYR A 163 -11.47 1.03 8.88
C TYR A 163 -12.76 1.86 8.94
N ARG A 164 -13.93 1.23 8.81
CA ARG A 164 -15.24 1.88 8.80
C ARG A 164 -15.51 2.61 10.11
N THR A 165 -15.11 2.02 11.23
CA THR A 165 -15.27 2.65 12.55
C THR A 165 -14.55 3.99 12.61
N SER A 166 -13.28 4.03 12.18
CA SER A 166 -12.50 5.27 12.17
C SER A 166 -13.03 6.26 11.12
N PHE A 167 -13.48 5.76 9.97
CA PHE A 167 -14.10 6.57 8.92
C PHE A 167 -15.36 7.29 9.40
N PHE A 168 -16.26 6.57 10.07
CA PHE A 168 -17.51 7.14 10.56
C PHE A 168 -17.26 8.12 11.71
N GLN A 169 -16.38 7.79 12.66
CA GLN A 169 -15.95 8.75 13.70
C GLN A 169 -15.38 10.03 13.08
N GLY A 170 -14.54 9.92 12.05
CA GLY A 170 -14.00 11.07 11.32
C GLY A 170 -15.10 11.92 10.67
N THR A 171 -16.15 11.28 10.16
CA THR A 171 -17.31 11.95 9.59
C THR A 171 -18.14 12.69 10.66
N VAL A 172 -18.28 12.13 11.86
CA VAL A 172 -18.90 12.85 12.99
C VAL A 172 -18.11 14.09 13.35
N TYR A 173 -16.78 13.96 13.53
CA TYR A 173 -15.91 15.09 13.86
C TYR A 173 -15.92 16.17 12.77
N LEU A 174 -15.92 15.76 11.50
CA LEU A 174 -16.04 16.67 10.36
C LEU A 174 -17.34 17.48 10.43
N ARG A 175 -18.49 16.83 10.70
CA ARG A 175 -19.78 17.52 10.86
C ARG A 175 -19.82 18.42 12.09
N ASN A 176 -19.11 18.07 13.15
CA ASN A 176 -18.99 18.88 14.36
C ASN A 176 -18.01 20.07 14.21
N GLY A 177 -17.31 20.19 13.06
CA GLY A 177 -16.28 21.21 12.84
C GLY A 177 -14.95 20.92 13.54
N ASP A 178 -14.77 19.73 14.11
CA ASP A 178 -13.51 19.29 14.72
C ASP A 178 -12.61 18.65 13.66
N TYR A 179 -12.04 19.50 12.82
CA TYR A 179 -11.22 19.07 11.68
C TYR A 179 -9.95 18.32 12.10
N SER A 180 -9.39 18.64 13.28
CA SER A 180 -8.20 17.97 13.82
C SER A 180 -8.49 16.50 14.15
N ASN A 181 -9.57 16.22 14.89
CA ASN A 181 -9.94 14.83 15.18
C ASN A 181 -10.46 14.11 13.94
N ALA A 182 -11.15 14.80 13.03
CA ALA A 182 -11.53 14.24 11.73
C ALA A 182 -10.30 13.75 10.94
N LYS A 183 -9.26 14.57 10.81
CA LYS A 183 -7.99 14.21 10.15
C LYS A 183 -7.38 12.95 10.77
N LYS A 184 -7.26 12.88 12.10
CA LYS A 184 -6.70 11.71 12.81
C LYS A 184 -7.49 10.43 12.53
N CYS A 185 -8.82 10.52 12.57
CA CYS A 185 -9.72 9.40 12.25
C CYS A 185 -9.55 8.92 10.81
N TYR A 186 -9.46 9.83 9.84
CA TYR A 186 -9.26 9.46 8.45
C TYR A 186 -7.86 8.89 8.15
N ILE A 187 -6.81 9.40 8.80
CA ILE A 187 -5.46 8.80 8.75
C ILE A 187 -5.52 7.35 9.27
N LYS A 188 -6.17 7.12 10.41
CA LYS A 188 -6.35 5.77 10.95
C LYS A 188 -7.12 4.87 9.98
N ALA A 189 -8.22 5.35 9.40
CA ALA A 189 -9.00 4.60 8.42
C ALA A 189 -8.16 4.21 7.18
N LEU A 190 -7.40 5.16 6.60
CA LEU A 190 -6.52 4.87 5.47
C LEU A 190 -5.37 3.93 5.85
N SER A 191 -4.84 4.01 7.06
CA SER A 191 -3.78 3.10 7.53
C SER A 191 -4.25 1.65 7.63
N LEU A 192 -5.55 1.43 7.89
CA LEU A 192 -6.18 0.11 7.94
C LEU A 192 -6.66 -0.37 6.56
N LYS A 193 -7.07 0.57 5.69
CA LYS A 193 -7.51 0.29 4.32
C LYS A 193 -6.78 1.20 3.31
N PRO A 194 -5.58 0.81 2.86
CA PRO A 194 -4.78 1.62 1.97
C PRO A 194 -5.51 1.98 0.69
N ARG A 195 -5.44 3.26 0.31
CA ARG A 195 -6.04 3.81 -0.93
C ARG A 195 -7.49 3.39 -1.19
N HIS A 196 -8.30 3.27 -0.13
CA HIS A 196 -9.74 3.03 -0.26
C HIS A 196 -10.39 4.11 -1.11
N GLN A 197 -10.97 3.76 -2.26
CA GLN A 197 -11.35 4.71 -3.31
C GLN A 197 -12.32 5.80 -2.81
N ASN A 198 -13.40 5.40 -2.12
CA ASN A 198 -14.40 6.35 -1.61
C ASN A 198 -13.82 7.27 -0.53
N LEU A 199 -12.90 6.75 0.29
CA LEU A 199 -12.26 7.54 1.35
C LEU A 199 -11.30 8.56 0.73
N MET A 200 -10.48 8.14 -0.24
CA MET A 200 -9.60 9.04 -0.98
C MET A 200 -10.39 10.13 -1.71
N PHE A 201 -11.51 9.77 -2.35
CA PHE A 201 -12.39 10.73 -3.01
C PHE A 201 -13.00 11.73 -2.03
N LEU A 202 -13.53 11.26 -0.90
CA LEU A 202 -14.06 12.11 0.17
C LEU A 202 -12.98 13.09 0.65
N LEU A 203 -11.81 12.60 1.04
CA LEU A 203 -10.72 13.43 1.56
C LEU A 203 -10.28 14.48 0.55
N LYS A 204 -10.17 14.10 -0.72
CA LYS A 204 -9.83 15.03 -1.80
C LYS A 204 -10.88 16.13 -1.97
N SER A 205 -12.16 15.80 -1.79
CA SER A 205 -13.24 16.79 -1.78
C SER A 205 -13.24 17.71 -0.54
N LYS A 206 -12.58 17.29 0.54
CA LYS A 206 -12.56 17.95 1.85
C LYS A 206 -11.21 18.57 2.23
N GLU A 207 -10.25 18.62 1.30
CA GLU A 207 -8.90 19.15 1.52
C GLU A 207 -8.89 20.52 2.19
N LYS A 208 -9.71 21.45 1.70
CA LYS A 208 -9.79 22.82 2.25
C LYS A 208 -10.38 22.86 3.67
N GLU A 209 -11.44 22.10 3.93
CA GLU A 209 -12.09 22.05 5.25
C GLU A 209 -11.16 21.42 6.28
N LEU A 210 -10.43 20.37 5.89
CA LEU A 210 -9.54 19.64 6.77
C LEU A 210 -8.14 20.27 6.91
N GLY A 211 -7.79 21.25 6.07
CA GLY A 211 -6.45 21.83 6.05
C GLY A 211 -5.39 20.85 5.52
N ILE A 212 -5.76 19.92 4.65
CA ILE A 212 -4.89 18.84 4.16
C ILE A 212 -4.73 18.85 2.64
N ARG A 213 -3.67 18.20 2.16
CA ARG A 213 -3.44 17.80 0.78
C ARG A 213 -3.33 16.29 0.70
N VAL A 214 -4.10 15.70 -0.21
CA VAL A 214 -4.20 14.25 -0.42
C VAL A 214 -3.36 13.85 -1.63
N ASN A 215 -2.32 13.06 -1.40
CA ASN A 215 -1.59 12.41 -2.48
C ASN A 215 -2.35 11.17 -2.96
N SER A 216 -2.98 11.29 -4.14
CA SER A 216 -3.74 10.20 -4.73
C SER A 216 -2.98 9.39 -5.79
N ARG A 217 -1.71 9.72 -6.07
CA ARG A 217 -0.95 9.07 -7.14
C ARG A 217 -0.58 7.65 -6.73
N ARG A 218 -0.88 6.66 -7.58
CA ARG A 218 -0.52 5.26 -7.34
C ARG A 218 0.92 4.95 -7.72
N PHE A 219 1.51 3.95 -7.04
CA PHE A 219 2.77 3.39 -7.51
C PHE A 219 2.49 2.42 -8.66
N GLU A 220 3.02 2.69 -9.85
CA GLU A 220 2.77 1.91 -11.06
C GLU A 220 4.08 1.87 -11.85
N PRO A 221 4.86 0.77 -11.74
CA PRO A 221 6.13 0.67 -12.43
C PRO A 221 5.92 0.50 -13.93
N ILE A 222 6.75 1.17 -14.73
CA ILE A 222 6.72 1.08 -16.19
C ILE A 222 7.73 0.02 -16.65
N ALA A 223 7.51 -1.21 -16.18
CA ALA A 223 8.29 -2.37 -16.56
C ALA A 223 7.49 -3.65 -16.28
N VAL A 224 7.61 -4.63 -17.17
CA VAL A 224 7.01 -5.96 -16.97
C VAL A 224 8.09 -7.01 -17.07
N VAL A 225 8.13 -7.90 -16.08
CA VAL A 225 9.14 -8.96 -16.01
C VAL A 225 8.44 -10.28 -15.75
N ARG A 226 8.68 -11.26 -16.61
CA ARG A 226 8.04 -12.57 -16.51
C ARG A 226 8.95 -13.69 -16.98
N LYS A 227 8.65 -14.90 -16.53
CA LYS A 227 9.31 -16.10 -17.02
C LYS A 227 8.82 -16.43 -18.44
N GLU A 228 9.73 -16.69 -19.36
CA GLU A 228 9.43 -17.15 -20.72
C GLU A 228 10.34 -18.33 -21.09
N GLY A 229 9.73 -19.51 -21.27
CA GLY A 229 10.50 -20.75 -21.41
C GLY A 229 11.38 -21.00 -20.18
N ASP A 230 12.67 -21.24 -20.43
CA ASP A 230 13.70 -21.42 -19.40
C ASP A 230 14.38 -20.11 -18.98
N GLY A 231 13.99 -18.98 -19.59
CA GLY A 231 14.56 -17.65 -19.35
C GLY A 231 13.60 -16.66 -18.69
N VAL A 232 14.03 -15.40 -18.65
CA VAL A 232 13.26 -14.27 -18.14
C VAL A 232 13.20 -13.18 -19.22
N ALA A 233 11.98 -12.77 -19.57
CA ALA A 233 11.73 -11.64 -20.45
C ALA A 233 11.54 -10.35 -19.63
N ILE A 234 12.17 -9.28 -20.12
CA ILE A 234 12.22 -7.97 -19.48
C ILE A 234 11.66 -6.95 -20.48
N TYR A 235 10.41 -6.54 -20.27
CA TYR A 235 9.73 -5.58 -21.12
C TYR A 235 9.85 -4.19 -20.53
N VAL A 236 10.55 -3.31 -21.24
CA VAL A 236 10.81 -1.92 -20.85
C VAL A 236 10.70 -1.01 -22.06
N ASP A 237 10.46 0.28 -21.83
CA ASP A 237 10.55 1.27 -22.91
C ASP A 237 11.99 1.83 -22.92
N GLU A 238 12.81 1.35 -23.86
CA GLU A 238 14.22 1.76 -24.01
C GLU A 238 14.36 3.25 -24.40
N ASP A 239 13.30 3.84 -24.97
CA ASP A 239 13.26 5.27 -25.31
C ASP A 239 12.92 6.15 -24.09
N ARG A 240 12.63 5.55 -22.92
CA ARG A 240 12.21 6.24 -21.69
C ARG A 240 13.22 6.11 -20.54
N GLU A 241 12.85 6.76 -19.45
CA GLU A 241 13.52 6.85 -18.15
C GLU A 241 14.32 5.59 -17.72
N PRO A 242 15.66 5.62 -17.79
CA PRO A 242 16.54 4.46 -17.55
C PRO A 242 16.40 3.77 -16.19
N PHE A 243 15.88 4.46 -15.18
CA PHE A 243 15.68 3.88 -13.85
C PHE A 243 14.65 2.74 -13.85
N TRP A 244 13.70 2.70 -14.80
CA TRP A 244 12.79 1.58 -14.96
C TRP A 244 13.48 0.31 -15.46
N ILE A 245 14.57 0.45 -16.23
CA ILE A 245 15.38 -0.69 -16.67
C ILE A 245 16.09 -1.31 -15.47
N SER A 246 16.65 -0.49 -14.58
CA SER A 246 17.30 -0.97 -13.35
C SER A 246 16.31 -1.62 -12.40
N TYR A 247 15.10 -1.05 -12.28
CA TYR A 247 13.99 -1.69 -11.57
C TYR A 247 13.69 -3.08 -12.18
N ALA A 248 13.58 -3.18 -13.50
CA ALA A 248 13.24 -4.42 -14.19
C ALA A 248 14.34 -5.48 -14.06
N PHE A 249 15.62 -5.09 -14.12
CA PHE A 249 16.76 -6.00 -13.93
C PHE A 249 16.80 -6.58 -12.51
N ALA A 250 16.50 -5.77 -11.51
CA ALA A 250 16.36 -6.26 -10.13
C ALA A 250 15.21 -7.26 -9.99
N LYS A 251 14.06 -7.00 -10.65
CA LYS A 251 12.94 -7.95 -10.69
C LYS A 251 13.28 -9.22 -11.47
N SER A 252 14.09 -9.13 -12.52
CA SER A 252 14.46 -10.29 -13.34
C SER A 252 15.37 -11.24 -12.60
N ILE A 253 16.36 -10.76 -11.84
CA ILE A 253 17.19 -11.63 -11.01
C ILE A 253 16.37 -12.29 -9.89
N TRP A 254 15.32 -11.62 -9.36
CA TRP A 254 14.41 -12.28 -8.44
C TRP A 254 13.72 -13.48 -9.10
N ILE A 255 13.27 -13.36 -10.35
CA ILE A 255 12.59 -14.45 -11.06
C ILE A 255 13.58 -15.55 -11.51
N GLY A 256 14.74 -15.17 -12.04
CA GLY A 256 15.72 -16.10 -12.62
C GLY A 256 16.62 -16.78 -11.59
N GLU A 257 17.09 -16.06 -10.57
CA GLU A 257 18.17 -16.52 -9.69
C GLU A 257 17.64 -17.15 -8.40
N LYS A 258 17.49 -18.48 -8.40
CA LYS A 258 17.03 -19.23 -7.22
C LYS A 258 17.92 -18.97 -5.98
N ASP A 259 19.24 -19.02 -6.16
CA ASP A 259 20.18 -18.85 -5.04
C ASP A 259 20.14 -17.43 -4.45
N TYR A 260 19.90 -16.43 -5.31
CA TYR A 260 19.66 -15.06 -4.85
C TYR A 260 18.39 -15.00 -3.98
N ARG A 261 17.28 -15.58 -4.44
CA ARG A 261 16.02 -15.64 -3.67
C ARG A 261 16.21 -16.30 -2.30
N SER A 262 16.86 -17.47 -2.26
CA SER A 262 17.09 -18.21 -1.02
C SER A 262 17.89 -17.38 0.00
N ARG A 263 18.90 -16.64 -0.45
CA ARG A 263 19.73 -15.77 0.40
C ARG A 263 18.94 -14.61 1.00
N ILE A 264 18.10 -13.94 0.22
CA ILE A 264 17.45 -12.71 0.68
C ILE A 264 16.08 -12.95 1.33
N SER A 265 15.41 -14.08 1.10
CA SER A 265 14.03 -14.31 1.57
C SER A 265 13.80 -15.61 2.36
N ALA A 266 14.80 -16.50 2.44
CA ALA A 266 14.64 -17.87 2.93
C ALA A 266 13.54 -18.69 2.20
N SER A 267 12.99 -18.17 1.09
CA SER A 267 12.03 -18.81 0.20
C SER A 267 12.66 -19.07 -1.16
N ASN A 268 12.19 -20.13 -1.83
CA ASN A 268 12.54 -20.44 -3.21
C ASN A 268 11.48 -19.98 -4.22
N ASP A 269 10.33 -19.52 -3.74
CA ASP A 269 9.21 -19.05 -4.55
C ASP A 269 9.59 -17.76 -5.29
N SER A 270 9.34 -17.71 -6.58
CA SER A 270 9.54 -16.54 -7.44
C SER A 270 8.35 -15.58 -7.46
N GLY A 271 7.29 -15.87 -6.70
CA GLY A 271 6.16 -14.97 -6.47
C GLY A 271 6.55 -13.61 -5.86
N TRP A 272 5.56 -12.74 -5.66
CA TRP A 272 5.82 -11.42 -5.11
C TRP A 272 6.41 -11.49 -3.69
N ASN A 273 7.39 -10.63 -3.40
CA ASN A 273 8.05 -10.54 -2.10
C ASN A 273 8.47 -9.08 -1.82
N SER A 274 8.25 -8.61 -0.60
CA SER A 274 8.57 -7.23 -0.21
C SER A 274 10.07 -6.91 -0.26
N ARG A 275 10.96 -7.87 0.03
CA ARG A 275 12.41 -7.66 -0.09
C ARG A 275 12.87 -7.58 -1.54
N ALA A 276 12.28 -8.38 -2.41
CA ALA A 276 12.51 -8.28 -3.85
C ALA A 276 12.06 -6.92 -4.40
N GLU A 277 10.91 -6.43 -3.92
CA GLU A 277 10.40 -5.10 -4.27
C GLU A 277 11.33 -3.99 -3.76
N LYS A 278 11.83 -4.12 -2.52
CA LYS A 278 12.80 -3.19 -1.93
C LYS A 278 14.07 -3.11 -2.77
N GLN A 279 14.62 -4.26 -3.19
CA GLN A 279 15.77 -4.30 -4.11
C GLN A 279 15.47 -3.54 -5.41
N ALA A 280 14.31 -3.78 -6.01
CA ALA A 280 13.95 -3.15 -7.29
C ALA A 280 13.82 -1.62 -7.18
N ILE A 281 13.20 -1.13 -6.10
CA ILE A 281 13.10 0.32 -5.84
C ILE A 281 14.48 0.91 -5.56
N LEU A 282 15.33 0.25 -4.77
CA LEU A 282 16.69 0.72 -4.51
C LEU A 282 17.52 0.80 -5.81
N SER A 283 17.42 -0.20 -6.67
CA SER A 283 18.06 -0.21 -8.00
C SER A 283 17.56 0.92 -8.91
N MET A 284 16.25 1.20 -8.88
CA MET A 284 15.65 2.35 -9.56
C MET A 284 16.22 3.67 -9.05
N LEU A 285 16.27 3.85 -7.72
CA LEU A 285 16.77 5.06 -7.08
C LEU A 285 18.27 5.28 -7.33
N GLU A 286 19.08 4.21 -7.34
CA GLU A 286 20.51 4.27 -7.67
C GLU A 286 20.71 4.91 -9.06
N THR A 287 19.99 4.42 -10.07
CA THR A 287 20.06 4.99 -11.44
C THR A 287 19.50 6.41 -11.49
N TYR A 288 18.39 6.67 -10.81
CA TYR A 288 17.81 8.02 -10.77
C TYR A 288 18.79 9.05 -10.17
N MET A 289 19.49 8.70 -9.08
CA MET A 289 20.49 9.58 -8.46
C MET A 289 21.64 9.90 -9.40
N ILE A 290 22.13 8.92 -10.16
CA ILE A 290 23.16 9.14 -11.19
C ILE A 290 22.63 10.09 -12.27
N MET A 291 21.41 9.88 -12.76
CA MET A 291 20.83 10.71 -13.82
C MET A 291 20.71 12.20 -13.43
N ILE A 292 20.33 12.50 -12.19
CA ILE A 292 20.19 13.89 -11.72
C ILE A 292 21.54 14.52 -11.34
N GLU A 293 22.55 13.71 -11.03
CA GLU A 293 23.93 14.16 -10.86
C GLU A 293 24.55 14.56 -12.21
N GLU A 294 24.28 13.78 -13.26
CA GLU A 294 24.73 14.06 -14.63
C GLU A 294 24.02 15.28 -15.26
N ASP A 295 22.69 15.35 -15.17
CA ASP A 295 21.91 16.51 -15.60
C ASP A 295 20.71 16.74 -14.66
N PRO A 296 20.71 17.84 -13.86
CA PRO A 296 19.60 18.19 -12.99
C PRO A 296 18.24 18.37 -13.68
N LYS A 297 18.19 18.47 -15.02
CA LYS A 297 16.94 18.49 -15.78
C LYS A 297 16.24 17.13 -15.83
N ASN A 298 16.94 16.04 -15.50
CA ASN A 298 16.38 14.69 -15.43
C ASN A 298 15.53 14.44 -14.17
N ARG A 299 15.19 15.49 -13.41
CA ARG A 299 14.34 15.37 -12.22
C ARG A 299 12.99 14.77 -12.57
N ASN A 300 12.55 13.83 -11.75
CA ASN A 300 11.27 13.18 -11.84
C ASN A 300 10.62 13.24 -10.45
N GLU A 301 9.49 13.95 -10.33
CA GLU A 301 8.80 14.19 -9.05
C GLU A 301 8.48 12.90 -8.28
N TYR A 302 8.26 11.81 -9.00
CA TYR A 302 7.93 10.53 -8.42
C TYR A 302 9.15 9.86 -7.79
N CYS A 303 10.28 9.85 -8.50
CA CYS A 303 11.54 9.39 -7.94
C CYS A 303 12.02 10.28 -6.79
N GLU A 304 11.81 11.59 -6.86
CA GLU A 304 12.11 12.51 -5.74
C GLU A 304 11.31 12.17 -4.49
N LEU A 305 10.00 11.91 -4.63
CA LEU A 305 9.14 11.50 -3.52
C LEU A 305 9.62 10.18 -2.91
N ILE A 306 9.90 9.17 -3.73
CA ILE A 306 10.33 7.84 -3.24
C ILE A 306 11.72 7.94 -2.60
N LEU A 307 12.63 8.74 -3.16
CA LEU A 307 13.94 9.01 -2.58
C LEU A 307 13.81 9.68 -1.21
N LYS A 308 12.92 10.67 -1.09
CA LYS A 308 12.62 11.31 0.20
C LYS A 308 12.08 10.31 1.21
N ILE A 309 11.09 9.50 0.83
CA ILE A 309 10.53 8.44 1.68
C ILE A 309 11.61 7.46 2.14
N ALA A 310 12.53 7.07 1.25
CA ALA A 310 13.64 6.20 1.59
C ALA A 310 14.63 6.86 2.57
N ASN A 311 14.99 8.12 2.35
CA ASN A 311 15.86 8.90 3.23
C ASN A 311 15.27 9.08 4.63
N ASP A 312 13.95 9.27 4.70
CA ASP A 312 13.21 9.41 5.95
C ASP A 312 13.01 8.04 6.65
N GLY A 313 13.46 6.94 6.04
CA GLY A 313 13.43 5.60 6.60
C GLY A 313 12.07 4.90 6.52
N TYR A 314 11.19 5.30 5.59
CA TYR A 314 9.83 4.76 5.43
C TYR A 314 9.64 3.87 4.18
N LEU A 315 10.73 3.33 3.61
CA LEU A 315 10.65 2.56 2.37
C LEU A 315 9.83 1.26 2.53
N ASP A 316 9.89 0.61 3.69
CA ASP A 316 9.12 -0.61 3.95
C ASP A 316 7.62 -0.30 4.07
N GLU A 317 7.26 0.81 4.71
CA GLU A 317 5.87 1.29 4.78
C GLU A 317 5.34 1.67 3.40
N PHE A 318 6.16 2.31 2.56
CA PHE A 318 5.82 2.59 1.18
C PHE A 318 5.53 1.31 0.38
N ILE A 319 6.38 0.28 0.52
CA ILE A 319 6.17 -1.01 -0.15
C ILE A 319 4.87 -1.65 0.35
N LEU A 320 4.61 -1.68 1.65
CA LEU A 320 3.39 -2.28 2.21
C LEU A 320 2.13 -1.52 1.80
N TYR A 321 2.16 -0.19 1.95
CA TYR A 321 0.99 0.66 1.75
C TYR A 321 0.71 0.92 0.26
N GLU A 322 1.72 1.16 -0.56
CA GLU A 322 1.54 1.58 -1.96
C GLU A 322 1.59 0.45 -2.97
N ILE A 323 2.29 -0.64 -2.67
CA ILE A 323 2.56 -1.72 -3.62
C ILE A 323 1.83 -2.99 -3.16
N ALA A 324 2.16 -3.49 -1.98
CA ALA A 324 1.62 -4.74 -1.45
C ALA A 324 0.10 -4.69 -1.33
N SER A 325 -0.46 -3.54 -0.91
CA SER A 325 -1.91 -3.35 -0.79
C SER A 325 -2.67 -3.47 -2.12
N GLN A 326 -1.98 -3.30 -3.25
CA GLN A 326 -2.57 -3.47 -4.58
C GLN A 326 -2.77 -4.94 -4.96
N MET A 327 -2.04 -5.85 -4.31
CA MET A 327 -2.12 -7.30 -4.50
C MET A 327 -2.91 -7.99 -3.39
N ASN A 328 -2.78 -7.50 -2.16
CA ASN A 328 -3.57 -7.93 -1.00
C ASN A 328 -4.08 -6.69 -0.22
N PRO A 329 -5.37 -6.34 -0.36
CA PRO A 329 -5.95 -5.17 0.32
C PRO A 329 -5.94 -5.21 1.85
N ASN A 330 -5.62 -6.35 2.47
CA ASN A 330 -5.54 -6.53 3.92
C ASN A 330 -4.09 -6.70 4.41
N ILE A 331 -3.08 -6.56 3.55
CA ILE A 331 -1.65 -6.80 3.90
C ILE A 331 -1.15 -5.95 5.07
N VAL A 332 -1.66 -4.74 5.23
CA VAL A 332 -1.26 -3.85 6.33
C VAL A 332 -1.82 -4.31 7.68
N LEU A 333 -2.82 -5.19 7.67
CA LEU A 333 -3.36 -5.82 8.87
C LEU A 333 -2.51 -7.02 9.29
N SER A 334 -1.81 -7.65 8.35
CA SER A 334 -0.98 -8.84 8.59
C SER A 334 0.42 -8.53 9.11
N VAL A 335 0.68 -7.32 9.59
CA VAL A 335 1.98 -6.93 10.19
C VAL A 335 1.83 -6.66 11.70
N PRO A 336 2.85 -6.94 12.53
CA PRO A 336 2.80 -6.67 13.97
C PRO A 336 2.47 -5.21 14.32
N GLY A 337 1.90 -4.99 15.51
CA GLY A 337 1.42 -3.66 15.95
C GLY A 337 2.39 -2.49 15.71
N LYS A 338 3.69 -2.68 16.02
CA LYS A 338 4.72 -1.64 15.81
C LYS A 338 4.84 -1.16 14.36
N TYR A 339 4.57 -2.03 13.39
CA TYR A 339 4.60 -1.66 11.97
C TYR A 339 3.29 -1.00 11.54
N LYS A 340 2.16 -1.34 12.16
CA LYS A 340 0.88 -0.64 11.93
C LYS A 340 0.98 0.84 12.32
N ASP A 341 1.66 1.15 13.42
CA ASP A 341 1.91 2.54 13.83
C ASP A 341 2.80 3.29 12.84
N ARG A 342 3.87 2.65 12.34
CA ARG A 342 4.72 3.24 11.30
C ARG A 342 3.96 3.46 9.98
N ILE A 343 3.05 2.56 9.61
CA ILE A 343 2.17 2.75 8.44
C ILE A 343 1.25 3.97 8.66
N ARG A 344 0.74 4.18 9.89
CA ARG A 344 -0.05 5.37 10.22
C ARG A 344 0.78 6.65 10.06
N GLU A 345 2.01 6.67 10.54
CA GLU A 345 2.94 7.79 10.35
C GLU A 345 3.25 8.03 8.86
N TYR A 346 3.44 6.96 8.08
CA TYR A 346 3.61 7.05 6.63
C TYR A 346 2.41 7.74 5.95
N VAL A 347 1.18 7.35 6.33
CA VAL A 347 -0.05 7.98 5.81
C VAL A 347 -0.10 9.46 6.15
N GLU A 348 0.22 9.84 7.38
CA GLU A 348 0.26 11.24 7.81
C GLU A 348 1.33 12.06 7.09
N ARG A 349 2.47 11.46 6.75
CA ARG A 349 3.60 12.19 6.13
C ARG A 349 3.54 12.28 4.61
N TYR A 350 2.96 11.30 3.94
CA TYR A 350 3.08 11.18 2.47
C TYR A 350 1.74 11.00 1.74
N VAL A 351 0.66 10.69 2.46
CA VAL A 351 -0.67 10.47 1.86
C VAL A 351 -1.64 11.61 2.21
N ILE A 352 -1.77 11.97 3.49
CA ILE A 352 -2.57 13.09 3.98
C ILE A 352 -1.63 14.10 4.63
N THR A 353 -1.07 15.00 3.83
CA THR A 353 -0.14 16.05 4.29
C THR A 353 -0.88 17.32 4.68
N ASP A 354 -0.30 18.18 5.52
CA ASP A 354 -0.89 19.49 5.82
C ASP A 354 -0.76 20.45 4.63
N LEU A 355 -1.75 21.35 4.47
CA LEU A 355 -1.64 22.48 3.55
C LEU A 355 -0.69 23.51 4.18
N ASN A 356 0.57 23.47 3.73
CA ASN A 356 1.56 24.51 4.02
C ASN A 356 1.14 25.89 3.51
#